data_AF-A0AAN0M3H0-F1
#
_entry.id   AF-A0AAN0M3H0-F1
#
_cell.length_a   1.000
_cell.length_b   1.000
_cell.length_c   1.000
_cell.angle_alpha   90.00
_cell.angle_beta   90.00
_cell.angle_gamma   90.00
#
_symmetry.space_group_name_H-M   'P 1'
#
loop_
_entity.id
_entity.type
_entity.pdbx_description
1 polymer ?
#
loop_
_entity_poly.entity_id
_entity_poly.type
_entity_poly.pdbx_seq_one_letter_code
_entity_poly.pdbx_strand_id
1 'polypeptide(L)' 'MDDLVNYYSVVDEIPFDFSRRRMSVILEDGNDKRQLITKGAVEEIVKLCRYIDRNGEVFELNDEIRKEAMEVYSRAQS' A
#
# COMPACT_ATOMS: atom_id res chain seq x y z
N MET A 1 17.40 -7.96 -8.25
CA MET A 1 17.00 -6.99 -7.21
C MET A 1 17.46 -5.60 -7.63
N ASP A 2 18.74 -5.45 -7.96
CA ASP A 2 19.34 -4.19 -8.43
C ASP A 2 18.68 -3.61 -9.69
N ASP A 3 18.35 -4.45 -10.69
CA ASP A 3 17.70 -3.96 -11.91
C ASP A 3 16.35 -3.30 -11.65
N LEU A 4 15.59 -3.81 -10.67
CA LEU A 4 14.29 -3.24 -10.30
C LEU A 4 14.47 -1.90 -9.56
N VAL A 5 15.46 -1.82 -8.65
CA VAL A 5 15.76 -0.57 -7.93
C VAL A 5 16.26 0.50 -8.90
N ASN A 6 17.05 0.11 -9.90
CA ASN A 6 17.54 1.02 -10.94
C ASN A 6 16.44 1.45 -11.94
N TYR A 7 15.37 0.66 -12.08
CA TYR A 7 14.25 0.96 -12.98
C TYR A 7 13.27 1.99 -12.41
N TYR A 8 13.28 2.23 -11.10
CA TYR A 8 12.40 3.20 -10.44
C TYR A 8 13.20 4.35 -9.82
N SER A 9 12.71 5.57 -9.99
CA SER A 9 13.23 6.76 -9.32
C SER A 9 12.21 7.30 -8.30
N VAL A 10 12.68 7.73 -7.13
CA VAL A 10 11.85 8.45 -6.16
C VAL A 10 11.83 9.92 -6.59
N VAL A 11 10.65 10.42 -6.97
CA VAL A 11 10.49 11.80 -7.43
C VAL A 11 10.05 12.75 -6.33
N ASP A 12 9.33 12.24 -5.34
CA ASP A 12 8.85 13.02 -4.19
C ASP A 12 8.41 12.08 -3.04
N GLU A 13 8.25 12.64 -1.84
CA GLU A 13 7.77 11.92 -0.67
C GLU A 13 6.81 12.75 0.17
N ILE A 14 5.82 12.06 0.74
CA ILE A 14 5.01 12.59 1.83
C ILE A 14 5.47 11.85 3.09
N PRO A 15 6.24 12.50 3.97
CA PRO A 15 6.82 11.85 5.13
C PRO A 15 5.74 11.30 6.07
N PHE A 16 6.19 10.52 7.05
CA PHE A 16 5.29 9.99 8.06
C PHE A 16 4.64 11.13 8.84
N ASP A 17 3.31 11.06 8.95
CA ASP A 17 2.53 12.00 9.74
C ASP A 17 1.73 11.22 10.79
N PHE A 18 1.81 11.68 12.04
CA PHE A 18 1.23 11.02 13.20
C PHE A 18 -0.30 11.05 13.21
N SER A 19 -0.90 12.13 12.70
CA SER A 19 -2.36 12.27 12.61
C SER A 19 -2.95 11.24 11.66
N ARG A 20 -2.24 10.94 10.58
CA ARG A 20 -2.68 10.02 9.52
C ARG A 20 -2.07 8.62 9.60
N ARG A 21 -1.03 8.43 10.44
CA ARG A 21 -0.27 7.18 10.71
C ARG A 21 0.24 6.45 9.45
N ARG A 22 0.68 7.21 8.44
CA ARG A 22 1.21 6.68 7.17
C ARG A 22 2.23 7.62 6.54
N MET A 23 3.08 7.06 5.68
CA MET A 23 3.98 7.78 4.78
C MET A 23 3.78 7.29 3.34
N SER A 24 4.10 8.14 2.37
CA SER A 24 3.97 7.81 0.95
C SER A 24 5.22 8.22 0.17
N VAL A 25 5.59 7.46 -0.83
CA VAL A 25 6.63 7.82 -1.81
C VAL A 25 6.03 7.81 -3.20
N ILE A 26 6.41 8.79 -4.01
CA ILE A 26 6.03 8.86 -5.42
C ILE A 26 7.20 8.31 -6.21
N LEU A 27 6.93 7.25 -6.96
CA LEU A 27 7.88 6.58 -7.84
C LEU A 27 7.54 6.88 -9.29
N GLU A 28 8.55 7.09 -10.11
CA GLU A 28 8.45 7.12 -11.57
C GLU A 28 9.28 5.97 -12.13
N ASP A 29 8.69 5.20 -13.04
CA ASP A 29 9.36 4.05 -13.67
C ASP A 29 10.06 4.46 -14.97
N GLY A 30 10.85 3.55 -15.57
CA GLY A 30 11.57 3.81 -16.82
C GLY A 30 10.69 4.12 -18.05
N ASN A 31 9.36 4.04 -17.93
CA ASN A 31 8.38 4.40 -18.95
C ASN A 31 7.56 5.66 -18.55
N ASP A 32 8.09 6.50 -17.66
CA ASP A 32 7.45 7.72 -17.12
C ASP A 32 6.12 7.46 -16.38
N LYS A 33 5.85 6.22 -15.97
CA LYS A 33 4.65 5.90 -15.19
C LYS A 33 4.86 6.28 -13.74
N ARG A 34 4.06 7.23 -13.26
CA ARG A 34 4.02 7.63 -11.84
C ARG A 34 3.10 6.76 -11.01
N GLN A 35 3.59 6.36 -9.84
CA GLN A 35 2.87 5.53 -8.88
C GLN A 35 3.11 6.04 -7.45
N LEU A 36 2.06 6.04 -6.63
CA LEU A 36 2.15 6.39 -5.21
C LEU A 36 2.16 5.12 -4.38
N ILE A 37 3.24 4.87 -3.65
CA ILE A 37 3.33 3.75 -2.69
C ILE A 37 3.13 4.30 -1.29
N THR A 38 2.13 3.79 -0.58
CA THR A 38 1.81 4.23 0.79
C THR A 38 1.97 3.07 1.76
N LYS A 39 2.68 3.31 2.86
CA LYS A 39 2.82 2.37 3.98
C LYS A 39 2.39 3.04 5.28
N GLY A 40 1.79 2.28 6.18
CA GLY A 40 1.29 2.81 7.45
C GLY A 40 0.63 1.75 8.30
N ALA A 41 -0.06 2.19 9.34
CA ALA A 41 -0.86 1.31 10.19
C ALA A 41 -1.94 0.61 9.34
N VAL A 42 -2.08 -0.71 9.50
CA VAL A 42 -3.00 -1.53 8.70
C VAL A 42 -4.43 -0.99 8.77
N GLU A 43 -4.87 -0.57 9.96
CA GLU A 43 -6.21 -0.01 10.17
C GLU A 43 -6.45 1.25 9.34
N GLU A 44 -5.42 2.10 9.16
CA GLU A 44 -5.53 3.33 8.37
C GLU A 44 -5.41 3.06 6.88
N ILE A 45 -4.54 2.14 6.47
CA ILE A 45 -4.40 1.75 5.06
C ILE A 45 -5.68 1.11 4.56
N VAL A 46 -6.17 0.11 5.28
CA VAL A 46 -7.37 -0.64 4.91
C VAL A 46 -8.56 0.32 4.79
N LYS A 47 -8.74 1.31 5.67
CA LYS A 47 -9.80 2.36 5.57
C LYS A 47 -9.78 3.16 4.26
N LEU A 48 -8.61 3.36 3.65
CA LEU A 48 -8.45 4.17 2.44
C LEU A 48 -8.56 3.33 1.16
N CYS A 49 -8.36 2.02 1.25
CA CYS A 49 -8.39 1.12 0.09
C CYS A 49 -9.82 0.82 -0.36
N ARG A 50 -10.05 0.90 -1.67
CA ARG A 50 -11.26 0.43 -2.35
C ARG A 50 -11.12 -0.97 -2.92
N TYR A 51 -9.89 -1.40 -3.22
CA TYR A 51 -9.60 -2.69 -3.83
C TYR A 51 -8.50 -3.41 -3.06
N ILE A 52 -8.43 -4.73 -3.26
CA ILE A 52 -7.40 -5.61 -2.72
C ILE A 52 -6.91 -6.55 -3.81
N ASP A 53 -5.59 -6.75 -3.87
CA ASP A 53 -4.99 -7.81 -4.68
C ASP A 53 -4.93 -9.10 -3.86
N ARG A 54 -5.46 -10.18 -4.41
CA ARG A 54 -5.32 -11.54 -3.89
C ARG A 54 -4.75 -12.41 -4.99
N ASN A 55 -3.48 -12.77 -4.86
CA ASN A 55 -2.77 -13.64 -5.80
C ASN A 55 -2.76 -13.12 -7.25
N GLY A 56 -2.65 -11.80 -7.43
CA GLY A 56 -2.63 -11.15 -8.75
C GLY A 56 -4.02 -10.84 -9.32
N GLU A 57 -5.09 -11.18 -8.60
CA GLU A 57 -6.45 -10.80 -8.95
C GLU A 57 -6.96 -9.66 -8.06
N VAL A 58 -7.55 -8.64 -8.68
CA VAL A 58 -8.03 -7.45 -7.98
C VAL A 58 -9.51 -7.56 -7.68
N PHE A 59 -9.88 -7.47 -6.41
CA PHE A 59 -11.25 -7.52 -5.91
C PHE A 59 -11.64 -6.20 -5.23
N GLU A 60 -12.93 -5.87 -5.21
CA GLU A 60 -13.42 -4.77 -4.38
C GLU A 60 -13.30 -5.13 -2.89
N LEU A 61 -12.73 -4.22 -2.10
CA LEU A 61 -12.58 -4.36 -0.66
C LEU A 61 -13.89 -4.00 0.05
N ASN A 62 -14.89 -4.85 -0.11
CA ASN A 62 -16.18 -4.74 0.59
C ASN A 62 -16.03 -5.05 2.10
N ASP A 63 -17.09 -4.87 2.86
CA ASP A 63 -17.05 -5.01 4.34
C ASP A 63 -16.69 -6.42 4.81
N GLU A 64 -17.10 -7.46 4.06
CA GLU A 64 -16.79 -8.85 4.39
C GLU A 64 -15.30 -9.15 4.19
N ILE A 65 -14.75 -8.78 3.04
CA ILE A 65 -13.33 -8.93 2.70
C ILE A 65 -12.46 -8.07 3.63
N ARG A 66 -12.94 -6.87 3.99
CA ARG A 66 -12.29 -5.97 4.96
C ARG A 66 -12.20 -6.62 6.34
N LYS A 67 -13.26 -7.26 6.81
CA LYS A 67 -13.27 -8.00 8.08
C LYS A 67 -12.28 -9.16 8.03
N GLU A 68 -12.30 -9.96 6.97
CA GLU A 68 -11.37 -11.07 6.77
C GLU A 68 -9.89 -10.60 6.81
N ALA A 69 -9.58 -9.51 6.10
CA ALA A 69 -8.23 -8.93 6.07
C ALA A 69 -7.77 -8.50 7.47
N MET A 70 -8.66 -7.89 8.26
CA MET A 70 -8.35 -7.49 9.64
C MET A 70 -8.17 -8.70 10.58
N GLU A 71 -8.93 -9.78 10.39
CA GLU A 71 -8.75 -11.01 11.16
C GLU A 71 -7.41 -11.69 10.87
N VAL A 72 -6.98 -11.74 9.60
CA VAL A 72 -5.65 -12.23 9.21
C VAL A 72 -4.57 -11.42 9.92
N TYR A 73 -4.69 -10.09 9.92
CA TYR A 73 -3.75 -9.21 10.60
C TYR A 73 -3.70 -9.47 12.12
N SER A 74 -4.85 -9.60 12.79
CA SER A 74 -4.88 -9.90 14.23
C SER A 74 -4.24 -11.24 14.58
N ARG A 75 -4.43 -12.28 13.76
CA ARG A 75 -3.80 -13.59 13.95
C ARG A 75 -2.28 -13.54 13.80
N ALA A 76 -1.76 -12.70 12.90
CA ALA A 76 -0.33 -12.57 12.66
C ALA A 76 0.43 -11.79 13.77
N GLN A 77 -0.29 -11.14 14.68
CA GLN A 77 0.27 -10.41 15.83
C GLN A 77 0.24 -11.24 17.14
N SER A 78 -0.34 -12.45 17.10
CA SER A 78 -0.37 -13.41 18.22
C SER A 78 0.83 -14.34 18.16
#